data_AF-A0A2T4B009-F1
#
_entry.id   AF-A0A2T4B009-F1
#
_cell.length_a   1.000
_cell.length_b   1.000
_cell.length_c   1.000
_cell.angle_alpha   90.00
_cell.angle_beta   90.00
_cell.angle_gamma   90.00
#
_symmetry.space_group_name_H-M   'P 1'
#
loop_
_entity.id
_entity.type
_entity.pdbx_description
1 polymer ?
#
loop_
_entity_poly.entity_id
_entity_poly.type
_entity_poly.pdbx_seq_one_letter_code
_entity_poly.pdbx_strand_id
1 'polypeptide(L)'
;MPALKTPPRGSGAVSTAGWDLRTFIAFGIVGFANAILPYIILSSLYLIITFSQPIVLLIELFPALGVKLLVPHILHYTPHWFWLLLLTSCWILATIAANAAPPNVIAPIRLLIALLASATAAVGEVFFLSRLSQYGKTALAGWGTGTAVGGALRAVLPVLVTVRMGIMLRDATGYAYYLLVALMVAYFLVLPSPRSHRGEKWPTEIELAAEDDAVSEMGSQNCSLLSAKPSSYISFWERFRSNLRLLSNKLLRLYIDPLLLVTAAQIFVLSGTPRASMVLQNFSGYSTFLAAYGLAFQTGNVIARSTALLLRARRPRLVFAMLVACSLAVILNTALMLSENVYVAFGLVSVVGWLSGFMYMNILGAAMEYLGRNPEADAEFALGSIGVGETVGILIGGLAGVTFEAQLCGLASRNGRWCSTIT
;
A
#
# COMPACT_ATOMS: atom_id res chain seq x y z
N MET A 1 5.32 -5.16 61.38
CA MET A 1 6.03 -4.55 60.23
C MET A 1 5.62 -5.31 58.98
N PRO A 2 4.79 -4.74 58.09
CA PRO A 2 4.36 -5.44 56.89
C PRO A 2 5.44 -5.33 55.80
N ALA A 3 5.70 -6.46 55.14
CA ALA A 3 6.73 -6.61 54.12
C ALA A 3 6.44 -5.73 52.90
N LEU A 4 7.45 -4.96 52.50
CA LEU A 4 7.45 -4.09 51.33
C LEU A 4 7.35 -4.94 50.06
N LYS A 5 6.22 -4.84 49.35
CA LYS A 5 6.00 -5.48 48.04
C LYS A 5 6.87 -4.75 47.01
N THR A 6 7.95 -5.37 46.56
CA THR A 6 8.79 -4.84 45.47
C THR A 6 8.00 -4.82 44.15
N PRO A 7 8.07 -3.75 43.35
CA PRO A 7 7.38 -3.68 42.07
C PRO A 7 8.01 -4.66 41.05
N PRO A 8 7.24 -5.25 40.13
CA PRO A 8 7.77 -6.14 39.11
C PRO A 8 8.68 -5.36 38.13
N ARG A 9 9.91 -5.86 37.97
CA ARG A 9 10.95 -5.36 37.06
C ARG A 9 10.45 -5.31 35.61
N GLY A 10 10.62 -4.15 34.97
CA GLY A 10 10.24 -3.83 33.58
C GLY A 10 11.04 -4.52 32.46
N SER A 11 11.35 -5.82 32.59
CA SER A 11 12.03 -6.58 31.52
C SER A 11 11.14 -6.88 30.32
N GLY A 12 9.81 -6.98 30.53
CA GLY A 12 8.85 -7.27 29.45
C GLY A 12 8.61 -6.08 28.52
N ALA A 13 8.52 -4.87 29.05
CA ALA A 13 8.20 -3.67 28.27
C ALA A 13 9.32 -3.23 27.31
N VAL A 14 10.59 -3.47 27.68
CA VAL A 14 11.74 -3.16 26.81
C VAL A 14 11.85 -4.18 25.67
N SER A 15 11.54 -5.46 25.94
CA SER A 15 11.53 -6.52 24.93
C SER A 15 10.43 -6.31 23.88
N THR A 16 9.22 -5.92 24.31
CA THR A 16 8.09 -5.64 23.41
C THR A 16 8.33 -4.41 22.54
N ALA A 17 8.88 -3.33 23.11
CA ALA A 17 9.22 -2.12 22.35
C ALA A 17 10.28 -2.38 21.25
N GLY A 18 11.28 -3.21 21.54
CA GLY A 18 12.28 -3.62 20.54
C GLY A 18 11.68 -4.44 19.40
N TRP A 19 10.72 -5.32 19.71
CA TRP A 19 9.98 -6.11 18.72
C TRP A 19 9.13 -5.24 17.80
N ASP A 20 8.39 -4.30 18.38
CA ASP A 20 7.53 -3.38 17.64
C ASP A 20 8.34 -2.46 16.73
N LEU A 21 9.49 -1.95 17.20
CA LEU A 21 10.39 -1.12 16.40
C LEU A 21 10.99 -1.89 15.22
N ARG A 22 11.49 -3.12 15.45
CA ARG A 22 12.04 -3.96 14.38
C ARG A 22 10.98 -4.30 13.33
N THR A 23 9.77 -4.61 13.77
CA THR A 23 8.64 -4.89 12.89
C THR A 23 8.28 -3.66 12.05
N PHE A 24 8.20 -2.49 12.66
CA PHE A 24 7.95 -1.22 11.96
C PHE A 24 9.01 -0.94 10.90
N ILE A 25 10.30 -1.07 11.25
CA ILE A 25 11.42 -0.82 10.33
C ILE A 25 11.40 -1.83 9.17
N ALA A 26 11.23 -3.12 9.44
CA ALA A 26 11.22 -4.15 8.41
C ALA A 26 10.09 -3.92 7.39
N PHE A 27 8.85 -3.74 7.87
CA PHE A 27 7.71 -3.45 6.98
C PHE A 27 7.82 -2.08 6.31
N GLY A 28 8.49 -1.11 6.93
CA GLY A 28 8.82 0.18 6.33
C GLY A 28 9.75 0.07 5.12
N ILE A 29 10.87 -0.64 5.26
CA ILE A 29 11.82 -0.88 4.16
C ILE A 29 11.14 -1.65 3.03
N VAL A 30 10.40 -2.70 3.39
CA VAL A 30 9.68 -3.54 2.44
C VAL A 30 8.61 -2.75 1.67
N GLY A 31 7.80 -1.95 2.36
CA GLY A 31 6.78 -1.10 1.73
C GLY A 31 7.39 -0.03 0.84
N PHE A 32 8.51 0.57 1.26
CA PHE A 32 9.27 1.55 0.48
C PHE A 32 9.83 0.92 -0.80
N ALA A 33 10.48 -0.24 -0.70
CA ALA A 33 11.02 -0.96 -1.85
C ALA A 33 9.90 -1.35 -2.84
N ASN A 34 8.79 -1.92 -2.34
CA ASN A 34 7.67 -2.34 -3.19
C ASN A 34 7.01 -1.16 -3.93
N ALA A 35 7.02 0.04 -3.33
CA ALA A 35 6.51 1.24 -3.98
C ALA A 35 7.45 1.75 -5.10
N ILE A 36 8.77 1.67 -4.92
CA ILE A 36 9.76 2.31 -5.81
C ILE A 36 10.28 1.39 -6.91
N LEU A 37 10.51 0.11 -6.63
CA LEU A 37 11.02 -0.87 -7.59
C LEU A 37 10.27 -0.86 -8.94
N PRO A 38 8.92 -0.99 -8.99
CA PRO A 38 8.20 -0.96 -10.27
C PRO A 38 8.39 0.37 -11.00
N TYR A 39 8.49 1.48 -10.26
CA TYR A 39 8.68 2.80 -10.83
C TYR A 39 10.06 2.97 -11.48
N ILE A 40 11.13 2.51 -10.83
CA ILE A 40 12.48 2.56 -11.39
C ILE A 40 12.51 1.77 -12.71
N ILE A 41 11.97 0.55 -12.72
CA ILE A 41 11.93 -0.28 -13.93
C ILE A 41 11.10 0.39 -15.02
N LEU A 42 9.90 0.89 -14.72
CA LEU A 42 9.05 1.56 -15.71
C LEU A 42 9.71 2.84 -16.24
N SER A 43 10.39 3.61 -15.39
CA SER A 43 11.09 4.83 -15.77
C SER A 43 12.27 4.58 -16.72
N SER A 44 12.90 3.41 -16.62
CA SER A 44 13.97 3.00 -17.54
C SER A 44 13.44 2.61 -18.92
N LEU A 45 12.17 2.24 -19.01
CA LEU A 45 11.45 1.94 -20.24
C LEU A 45 10.85 3.22 -20.85
N TYR A 46 11.56 4.35 -20.78
CA TYR A 46 11.11 5.70 -21.16
C TYR A 46 10.56 5.84 -22.59
N LEU A 47 10.64 4.82 -23.44
CA LEU A 47 10.00 4.81 -24.76
C LEU A 47 8.61 4.15 -24.79
N ILE A 48 8.12 3.66 -23.64
CA ILE A 48 6.69 3.44 -23.41
C ILE A 48 5.93 4.79 -23.44
N ILE A 49 6.64 5.93 -23.33
CA ILE A 49 6.09 7.29 -23.40
C ILE A 49 5.43 7.60 -24.77
N THR A 50 5.64 6.79 -25.82
CA THR A 50 4.87 6.94 -27.07
C THR A 50 3.41 6.53 -26.93
N PHE A 51 3.06 5.76 -25.90
CA PHE A 51 1.67 5.44 -25.58
C PHE A 51 1.03 6.57 -24.78
N SER A 52 -0.26 6.78 -25.01
CA SER A 52 -1.01 7.74 -24.20
C SER A 52 -1.06 7.28 -22.73
N GLN A 53 -1.08 8.24 -21.81
CA GLN A 53 -1.16 8.00 -20.37
C GLN A 53 -2.21 6.94 -19.93
N PRO A 54 -3.44 6.88 -20.49
CA PRO A 54 -4.41 5.85 -20.08
C PRO A 54 -3.99 4.44 -20.51
N ILE A 55 -3.29 4.29 -21.64
CA ILE A 55 -2.78 2.99 -22.10
C ILE A 55 -1.67 2.50 -21.15
N VAL A 56 -0.74 3.38 -20.78
CA VAL A 56 0.33 3.05 -19.83
C VAL A 56 -0.26 2.60 -18.49
N LEU A 57 -1.28 3.30 -18.02
CA LEU A 57 -1.98 2.98 -16.78
C LEU A 57 -2.71 1.62 -16.83
N LEU A 58 -3.29 1.26 -17.98
CA LEU A 58 -3.87 -0.08 -18.20
C LEU A 58 -2.80 -1.18 -18.21
N ILE A 59 -1.68 -0.95 -18.88
CA ILE A 59 -0.54 -1.89 -18.92
C ILE A 59 0.00 -2.10 -17.50
N GLU A 60 0.07 -1.07 -16.68
CA GLU A 60 0.51 -1.20 -15.29
C GLU A 60 -0.52 -1.90 -14.40
N LEU A 61 -1.81 -1.61 -14.52
CA LEU A 61 -2.81 -2.07 -13.54
C LEU A 61 -3.48 -3.41 -13.87
N PHE A 62 -3.62 -3.77 -15.15
CA PHE A 62 -4.27 -5.02 -15.54
C PHE A 62 -3.55 -6.29 -15.01
N PRO A 63 -2.22 -6.45 -15.17
CA PRO A 63 -1.52 -7.60 -14.59
C PRO A 63 -1.59 -7.58 -13.06
N ALA A 64 -1.49 -6.41 -12.43
CA ALA A 64 -1.60 -6.28 -10.98
C ALA A 64 -2.97 -6.75 -10.46
N LEU A 65 -4.07 -6.38 -11.13
CA LEU A 65 -5.42 -6.83 -10.79
C LEU A 65 -5.56 -8.35 -10.89
N GLY A 66 -5.08 -8.95 -11.98
CA GLY A 66 -5.11 -10.40 -12.16
C GLY A 66 -4.33 -11.12 -11.04
N VAL A 67 -3.14 -10.63 -10.72
CA VAL A 67 -2.30 -11.16 -9.64
C VAL A 67 -2.99 -11.02 -8.27
N LYS A 68 -3.56 -9.86 -7.95
CA LYS A 68 -4.25 -9.63 -6.67
C LYS A 68 -5.51 -10.48 -6.49
N LEU A 69 -6.14 -10.92 -7.57
CA LEU A 69 -7.27 -11.86 -7.53
C LEU A 69 -6.82 -13.32 -7.40
N LEU A 70 -5.67 -13.70 -7.97
CA LEU A 70 -5.22 -15.09 -8.02
C LEU A 70 -4.30 -15.47 -6.86
N VAL A 71 -3.30 -14.65 -6.55
CA VAL A 71 -2.23 -14.95 -5.58
C VAL A 71 -2.72 -15.21 -4.15
N PRO A 72 -3.73 -14.49 -3.61
CA PRO A 72 -4.27 -14.81 -2.29
C PRO A 72 -4.70 -16.27 -2.13
N HIS A 73 -5.14 -16.94 -3.21
CA HIS A 73 -5.53 -18.34 -3.17
C HIS A 73 -4.34 -19.31 -3.14
N ILE A 74 -3.19 -18.92 -3.69
CA ILE A 74 -2.00 -19.77 -3.85
C ILE A 74 -1.06 -19.63 -2.63
N LEU A 75 -1.09 -18.47 -1.97
CA LEU A 75 -0.23 -18.14 -0.84
C LEU A 75 -0.20 -19.21 0.25
N HIS A 76 -1.34 -19.81 0.54
CA HIS A 76 -1.46 -20.81 1.61
C HIS A 76 -0.75 -22.15 1.30
N TYR A 77 -0.60 -22.49 0.02
CA TYR A 77 -0.03 -23.78 -0.39
C TYR A 77 1.49 -23.78 -0.42
N THR A 78 2.13 -22.61 -0.37
CA THR A 78 3.56 -22.46 -0.66
C THR A 78 4.30 -21.89 0.55
N PRO A 79 5.48 -22.41 0.93
CA PRO A 79 6.23 -21.89 2.05
C PRO A 79 6.67 -20.43 1.83
N HIS A 80 6.58 -19.62 2.88
CA HIS A 80 6.81 -18.17 2.83
C HIS A 80 8.20 -17.75 2.34
N TRP A 81 9.24 -18.51 2.68
CA TRP A 81 10.61 -18.24 2.23
C TRP A 81 10.75 -18.34 0.71
N PHE A 82 10.03 -19.27 0.09
CA PHE A 82 10.06 -19.46 -1.36
C PHE A 82 9.48 -18.25 -2.10
N TRP A 83 8.42 -17.64 -1.58
CA TRP A 83 7.84 -16.41 -2.17
C TRP A 83 8.83 -15.26 -2.22
N LEU A 84 9.65 -15.08 -1.18
CA LEU A 84 10.66 -14.03 -1.17
C LEU A 84 11.78 -14.29 -2.19
N LEU A 85 12.24 -15.53 -2.30
CA LEU A 85 13.22 -15.90 -3.32
C LEU A 85 12.68 -15.70 -4.73
N LEU A 86 11.43 -16.10 -4.97
CA LEU A 86 10.77 -15.90 -6.25
C LEU A 86 10.65 -14.40 -6.59
N LEU A 87 10.19 -13.58 -5.63
CA LEU A 87 10.07 -12.13 -5.79
C LEU A 87 11.41 -11.46 -6.11
N THR A 88 12.44 -11.78 -5.34
CA THR A 88 13.79 -11.21 -5.56
C THR A 88 14.39 -11.66 -6.88
N SER A 89 14.23 -12.93 -7.25
CA SER A 89 14.65 -13.44 -8.56
C SER A 89 13.94 -12.73 -9.71
N CYS A 90 12.61 -12.54 -9.61
CA CYS A 90 11.84 -11.81 -10.62
C CYS A 90 12.29 -10.35 -10.74
N TRP A 91 12.58 -9.67 -9.62
CA TRP A 91 13.10 -8.30 -9.66
C TRP A 91 14.49 -8.20 -10.25
N ILE A 92 15.39 -9.13 -9.93
CA ILE A 92 16.73 -9.20 -10.54
C ILE A 92 16.59 -9.39 -12.05
N LEU A 93 15.74 -10.34 -12.47
CA LEU A 93 15.50 -10.60 -13.89
C LEU A 93 14.91 -9.37 -14.61
N ALA A 94 13.93 -8.69 -14.00
CA ALA A 94 13.34 -7.47 -14.55
C ALA A 94 14.39 -6.34 -14.67
N THR A 95 15.28 -6.20 -13.69
CA THR A 95 16.36 -5.20 -13.69
C THR A 95 17.38 -5.50 -14.79
N ILE A 96 17.80 -6.77 -14.93
CA ILE A 96 18.72 -7.20 -16.00
C ILE A 96 18.07 -6.98 -17.37
N ALA A 97 16.82 -7.39 -17.54
CA ALA A 97 16.08 -7.23 -18.80
C ALA A 97 15.93 -5.75 -19.19
N ALA A 98 15.62 -4.88 -18.22
CA ALA A 98 15.52 -3.44 -18.43
C ALA A 98 16.87 -2.82 -18.83
N ASN A 99 17.97 -3.23 -18.19
CA ASN A 99 19.32 -2.76 -18.52
C ASN A 99 19.79 -3.23 -19.90
N ALA A 100 19.52 -4.50 -20.23
CA ALA A 100 19.92 -5.12 -21.48
C ALA A 100 19.10 -4.63 -22.69
N ALA A 101 17.91 -4.05 -22.48
CA ALA A 101 17.06 -3.57 -23.56
C ALA A 101 17.63 -2.27 -24.22
N PRO A 102 18.06 -2.30 -25.50
CA PRO A 102 18.46 -1.06 -26.18
C PRO A 102 17.32 -0.03 -26.32
N PRO A 103 17.66 1.25 -26.53
CA PRO A 103 16.67 2.30 -26.78
C PRO A 103 15.86 2.09 -28.07
N ASN A 104 16.19 1.14 -28.95
CA ASN A 104 15.35 0.84 -30.13
C ASN A 104 14.68 -0.55 -30.09
N VAL A 105 14.57 -1.17 -28.91
CA VAL A 105 13.85 -2.45 -28.74
C VAL A 105 12.41 -2.35 -29.23
N ILE A 106 11.97 -3.39 -29.92
CA ILE A 106 10.57 -3.55 -30.37
C ILE A 106 9.58 -3.45 -29.19
N ALA A 107 8.47 -2.75 -29.41
CA ALA A 107 7.43 -2.50 -28.41
C ALA A 107 7.00 -3.72 -27.54
N PRO A 108 6.80 -4.95 -28.06
CA PRO A 108 6.30 -6.06 -27.24
C PRO A 108 7.24 -6.48 -26.10
N ILE A 109 8.56 -6.41 -26.29
CA ILE A 109 9.53 -6.78 -25.26
C ILE A 109 9.46 -5.78 -24.09
N ARG A 110 9.27 -4.49 -24.38
CA ARG A 110 9.11 -3.45 -23.35
C ARG A 110 7.83 -3.65 -22.55
N LEU A 111 6.72 -3.93 -23.25
CA LEU A 111 5.47 -4.27 -22.61
C LEU A 111 5.63 -5.49 -21.71
N LEU A 112 6.30 -6.55 -22.17
CA LEU A 112 6.52 -7.74 -21.37
C LEU A 112 7.30 -7.44 -20.07
N ILE A 113 8.37 -6.64 -20.14
CA ILE A 113 9.14 -6.23 -18.95
C ILE A 113 8.27 -5.42 -17.99
N ALA A 114 7.47 -4.47 -18.50
CA ALA A 114 6.57 -3.66 -17.70
C ALA A 114 5.47 -4.51 -17.02
N LEU A 115 4.87 -5.45 -17.76
CA LEU A 115 3.87 -6.38 -17.25
C LEU A 115 4.46 -7.27 -16.14
N LEU A 116 5.66 -7.80 -16.34
CA LEU A 116 6.34 -8.64 -15.35
C LEU A 116 6.71 -7.84 -14.09
N ALA A 117 7.19 -6.61 -14.25
CA ALA A 117 7.51 -5.74 -13.12
C ALA A 117 6.26 -5.38 -12.30
N SER A 118 5.14 -5.07 -12.97
CA SER A 118 3.87 -4.81 -12.31
C SER A 118 3.33 -6.06 -11.60
N ALA A 119 3.33 -7.21 -12.27
CA ALA A 119 2.92 -8.48 -11.66
C ALA A 119 3.76 -8.79 -10.41
N THR A 120 5.07 -8.60 -10.47
CA THR A 120 5.99 -8.83 -9.34
C THR A 120 5.69 -7.89 -8.17
N ALA A 121 5.43 -6.60 -8.43
CA ALA A 121 5.04 -5.64 -7.40
C ALA A 121 3.70 -6.00 -6.74
N ALA A 122 2.74 -6.52 -7.52
CA ALA A 122 1.44 -6.97 -7.00
C ALA A 122 1.57 -8.26 -6.16
N VAL A 123 2.41 -9.22 -6.57
CA VAL A 123 2.71 -10.41 -5.75
C VAL A 123 3.33 -9.97 -4.42
N GLY A 124 4.27 -9.02 -4.46
CA GLY A 124 4.92 -8.47 -3.28
C GLY A 124 3.93 -7.82 -2.32
N GLU A 125 3.07 -6.94 -2.83
CA GLU A 125 2.02 -6.30 -2.05
C GLU A 125 1.11 -7.32 -1.35
N VAL A 126 0.58 -8.28 -2.10
CA VAL A 126 -0.33 -9.30 -1.58
C VAL A 126 0.36 -10.15 -0.51
N PHE A 127 1.61 -10.54 -0.74
CA PHE A 127 2.41 -11.32 0.21
C PHE A 127 2.61 -10.55 1.52
N PHE A 128 3.03 -9.28 1.47
CA PHE A 128 3.28 -8.50 2.67
C PHE A 128 2.01 -8.06 3.38
N LEU A 129 0.93 -7.71 2.66
CA LEU A 129 -0.38 -7.41 3.25
C LEU A 129 -0.98 -8.62 3.96
N SER A 130 -0.87 -9.82 3.37
CA SER A 130 -1.29 -11.06 4.02
C SER A 130 -0.58 -11.27 5.37
N ARG A 131 0.73 -10.99 5.40
CA ARG A 131 1.57 -11.11 6.60
C ARG A 131 1.24 -10.09 7.69
N LEU A 132 0.57 -8.98 7.38
CA LEU A 132 0.15 -8.01 8.40
C LEU A 132 -0.75 -8.63 9.48
N SER A 133 -1.53 -9.67 9.12
CA SER A 133 -2.35 -10.41 10.10
C SER A 133 -1.52 -10.99 11.26
N GLN A 134 -0.27 -11.37 11.01
CA GLN A 134 0.59 -12.04 11.99
C GLN A 134 1.37 -11.05 12.87
N TYR A 135 1.69 -9.87 12.35
CA TYR A 135 2.53 -8.87 13.03
C TYR A 135 1.73 -7.68 13.58
N GLY A 136 0.45 -7.56 13.22
CA GLY A 136 -0.46 -6.59 13.81
C GLY A 136 -0.25 -5.14 13.35
N LYS A 137 -0.66 -4.20 14.20
CA LYS A 137 -0.81 -2.77 13.84
C LYS A 137 0.53 -2.07 13.59
N THR A 138 1.60 -2.47 14.24
CA THR A 138 2.94 -1.89 14.07
C THR A 138 3.52 -2.22 12.69
N ALA A 139 3.28 -3.44 12.19
CA ALA A 139 3.59 -3.79 10.81
C ALA A 139 2.79 -2.97 9.79
N LEU A 140 1.48 -2.76 10.03
CA LEU A 140 0.66 -1.92 9.15
C LEU A 140 1.19 -0.48 9.11
N ALA A 141 1.57 0.08 10.27
CA ALA A 141 2.17 1.41 10.35
C ALA A 141 3.50 1.50 9.60
N GLY A 142 4.36 0.49 9.72
CA GLY A 142 5.60 0.38 8.96
C GLY A 142 5.33 0.34 7.45
N TRP A 143 4.50 -0.61 7.01
CA TRP A 143 4.12 -0.78 5.60
C TRP A 143 3.50 0.50 5.01
N GLY A 144 2.52 1.08 5.72
CA GLY A 144 1.85 2.31 5.31
C GLY A 144 2.82 3.48 5.19
N THR A 145 3.70 3.67 6.17
CA THR A 145 4.69 4.75 6.14
C THR A 145 5.70 4.54 5.02
N GLY A 146 6.25 3.32 4.87
CA GLY A 146 7.21 2.99 3.83
C GLY A 146 6.67 3.24 2.42
N THR A 147 5.45 2.78 2.15
CA THR A 147 4.78 2.98 0.85
C THR A 147 4.51 4.47 0.57
N ALA A 148 4.12 5.28 1.57
CA ALA A 148 3.93 6.72 1.38
C ALA A 148 5.24 7.48 1.16
N VAL A 149 6.31 7.13 1.89
CA VAL A 149 7.65 7.70 1.65
C VAL A 149 8.15 7.32 0.26
N GLY A 150 7.88 6.08 -0.17
CA GLY A 150 8.15 5.63 -1.53
C GLY A 150 7.39 6.45 -2.57
N GLY A 151 6.10 6.75 -2.32
CA GLY A 151 5.29 7.64 -3.14
C GLY A 151 5.83 9.07 -3.21
N ALA A 152 6.31 9.63 -2.09
CA ALA A 152 6.96 10.94 -2.05
C ALA A 152 8.24 10.95 -2.90
N LEU A 153 9.07 9.89 -2.78
CA LEU A 153 10.28 9.78 -3.59
C LEU A 153 9.92 9.66 -5.08
N ARG A 154 8.93 8.85 -5.47
CA ARG A 154 8.47 8.73 -6.87
C ARG A 154 8.07 10.08 -7.48
N ALA A 155 7.46 10.98 -6.70
CA ALA A 155 7.05 12.30 -7.19
C ALA A 155 8.26 13.21 -7.52
N VAL A 156 9.36 13.09 -6.76
CA VAL A 156 10.52 13.99 -6.87
C VAL A 156 11.68 13.35 -7.64
N LEU A 157 11.73 12.02 -7.74
CA LEU A 157 12.85 11.27 -8.31
C LEU A 157 13.23 11.74 -9.72
N PRO A 158 12.30 12.01 -10.67
CA PRO A 158 12.65 12.52 -11.99
C PRO A 158 13.43 13.82 -11.91
N VAL A 159 12.92 14.81 -11.17
CA VAL A 159 13.55 16.13 -11.05
C VAL A 159 14.88 16.03 -10.30
N LEU A 160 14.97 15.20 -9.26
CA LEU A 160 16.20 15.01 -8.51
C LEU A 160 17.31 14.41 -9.39
N VAL A 161 16.99 13.39 -10.17
CA VAL A 161 17.95 12.68 -11.02
C VAL A 161 18.30 13.51 -12.26
N THR A 162 17.31 14.07 -12.96
CA THR A 162 17.56 14.76 -14.24
C THR A 162 18.01 16.20 -14.06
N VAL A 163 17.41 16.96 -13.13
CA VAL A 163 17.69 18.40 -12.96
C VAL A 163 18.85 18.64 -12.00
N ARG A 164 18.90 17.91 -10.87
CA ARG A 164 19.95 18.14 -9.86
C ARG A 164 21.22 17.31 -10.10
N MET A 165 21.08 16.05 -10.52
CA MET A 165 22.25 15.19 -10.77
C MET A 165 22.71 15.16 -12.23
N GLY A 166 21.87 15.59 -13.18
CA GLY A 166 22.20 15.57 -14.61
C GLY A 166 22.33 14.16 -15.19
N ILE A 167 21.77 13.14 -14.52
CA ILE A 167 21.85 11.74 -14.92
C ILE A 167 20.60 11.35 -15.69
N MET A 168 20.72 10.46 -16.67
CA MET A 168 19.57 9.93 -17.39
C MET A 168 18.75 9.01 -16.47
N LEU A 169 17.42 9.10 -16.53
CA LEU A 169 16.53 8.32 -15.67
C LEU A 169 16.71 6.80 -15.86
N ARG A 170 17.20 6.38 -17.04
CA ARG A 170 17.59 5.00 -17.35
C ARG A 170 18.70 4.47 -16.45
N ASP A 171 19.70 5.30 -16.12
CA ASP A 171 20.85 4.86 -15.31
C ASP A 171 20.46 4.65 -13.84
N ALA A 172 19.27 5.10 -13.44
CA ALA A 172 18.72 4.88 -12.11
C ALA A 172 18.32 3.42 -11.84
N THR A 173 18.28 2.54 -12.85
CA THR A 173 18.04 1.09 -12.68
C THR A 173 19.04 0.43 -11.75
N GLY A 174 20.28 0.94 -11.70
CA GLY A 174 21.30 0.45 -10.77
C GLY A 174 20.86 0.54 -9.30
N TYR A 175 20.01 1.52 -8.95
CA TYR A 175 19.49 1.66 -7.60
C TYR A 175 18.53 0.54 -7.18
N ALA A 176 17.96 -0.20 -8.13
CA ALA A 176 17.11 -1.34 -7.83
C ALA A 176 17.86 -2.42 -7.03
N TYR A 177 19.14 -2.67 -7.33
CA TYR A 177 19.94 -3.66 -6.60
C TYR A 177 20.10 -3.33 -5.12
N TYR A 178 20.31 -2.05 -4.78
CA TYR A 178 20.38 -1.62 -3.37
C TYR A 178 19.05 -1.84 -2.64
N LEU A 179 17.92 -1.58 -3.31
CA LEU A 179 16.59 -1.84 -2.74
C LEU A 179 16.34 -3.34 -2.53
N LEU A 180 16.83 -4.20 -3.42
CA LEU A 180 16.69 -5.66 -3.28
C LEU A 180 17.54 -6.21 -2.13
N VAL A 181 18.77 -5.71 -1.97
CA VAL A 181 19.60 -6.05 -0.80
C VAL A 181 18.91 -5.58 0.48
N ALA A 182 18.38 -4.35 0.50
CA ALA A 182 17.63 -3.83 1.64
C ALA A 182 16.39 -4.68 1.96
N LEU A 183 15.66 -5.15 0.95
CA LEU A 183 14.51 -6.05 1.12
C LEU A 183 14.91 -7.38 1.76
N MET A 184 16.01 -7.98 1.31
CA MET A 184 16.53 -9.24 1.85
C MET A 184 17.00 -9.07 3.31
N VAL A 185 17.74 -8.00 3.59
CA VAL A 185 18.18 -7.66 4.95
C VAL A 185 16.97 -7.42 5.86
N ALA A 186 15.98 -6.66 5.40
CA ALA A 186 14.76 -6.39 6.16
C ALA A 186 14.01 -7.68 6.51
N TYR A 187 13.90 -8.63 5.58
CA TYR A 187 13.17 -9.87 5.83
C TYR A 187 13.92 -10.88 6.70
N PHE A 188 15.21 -11.13 6.43
CA PHE A 188 15.95 -12.18 7.15
C PHE A 188 16.57 -11.71 8.46
N LEU A 189 17.01 -10.45 8.54
CA LEU A 189 17.77 -9.94 9.69
C LEU A 189 16.92 -9.04 10.60
N VAL A 190 16.07 -8.20 10.02
CA VAL A 190 15.30 -7.22 10.79
C VAL A 190 13.98 -7.82 11.30
N LEU A 191 13.25 -8.54 10.45
CA LEU A 191 11.92 -9.07 10.77
C LEU A 191 12.00 -10.20 11.81
N PRO A 192 11.32 -10.07 12.96
CA PRO A 192 11.33 -11.12 13.97
C PRO A 192 10.50 -12.34 13.56
N SER A 193 10.92 -13.53 14.02
CA SER A 193 10.21 -14.79 13.80
C SER A 193 8.85 -14.78 14.51
N PRO A 194 7.72 -14.96 13.82
CA PRO A 194 6.38 -14.75 14.39
C PRO A 194 6.03 -15.70 15.55
N ARG A 195 6.78 -16.82 15.69
CA ARG A 195 6.61 -17.80 16.78
C ARG A 195 7.04 -17.28 18.16
N SER A 196 7.94 -16.30 18.25
CA SER A 196 8.50 -15.87 19.55
C SER A 196 7.58 -14.92 20.34
N HIS A 197 6.54 -14.34 19.73
CA HIS A 197 5.62 -13.42 20.42
C HIS A 197 4.22 -14.02 20.69
N ARG A 198 3.88 -15.18 20.09
CA ARG A 198 2.60 -15.88 20.40
C ARG A 198 2.61 -16.57 21.78
N GLY A 199 3.78 -16.74 22.39
CA GLY A 199 3.94 -17.32 23.73
C GLY A 199 3.61 -16.37 24.90
N GLU A 200 3.44 -15.07 24.66
CA GLU A 200 3.38 -14.07 25.76
C GLU A 200 2.13 -13.17 25.77
N LYS A 201 1.08 -13.45 24.96
CA LYS A 201 -0.19 -12.68 25.02
C LYS A 201 -1.43 -13.57 25.03
N TRP A 202 -1.80 -14.04 26.22
CA TRP A 202 -3.20 -14.11 26.69
C TRP A 202 -3.27 -14.26 28.22
N PRO A 203 -3.30 -13.19 29.03
CA PRO A 203 -4.03 -13.24 30.28
C PRO A 203 -5.51 -13.14 29.94
N THR A 204 -6.22 -14.25 30.11
CA THR A 204 -7.66 -14.34 30.09
C THR A 204 -8.21 -13.42 31.19
N GLU A 205 -8.60 -12.19 30.87
CA GLU A 205 -9.46 -11.39 31.75
C GLU A 205 -10.91 -11.87 31.63
N ILE A 206 -11.17 -13.13 31.98
CA ILE A 206 -12.48 -13.64 32.41
C ILE A 206 -12.20 -14.79 33.40
N GLU A 207 -11.63 -14.46 34.56
CA GLU A 207 -11.60 -15.34 35.73
C GLU A 207 -11.47 -14.44 36.96
N LEU A 208 -12.56 -13.75 37.29
CA LEU A 208 -12.84 -13.21 38.63
C LEU A 208 -14.29 -12.69 38.66
N ALA A 209 -15.25 -13.60 38.70
CA ALA A 209 -16.54 -13.40 39.35
C ALA A 209 -17.27 -14.74 39.51
N ALA A 210 -17.42 -15.14 40.77
CA ALA A 210 -18.36 -16.12 41.32
C ALA A 210 -18.07 -17.62 41.11
N GLU A 211 -17.35 -18.17 42.09
CA GLU A 211 -17.63 -19.49 42.67
C GLU A 211 -19.06 -19.49 43.23
N ASP A 212 -19.91 -20.45 42.82
CA ASP A 212 -20.57 -21.43 43.71
C ASP A 212 -21.44 -22.39 42.89
N ASP A 213 -21.07 -23.67 42.86
CA ASP A 213 -21.93 -24.81 43.15
C ASP A 213 -21.27 -26.11 42.65
N ALA A 214 -20.85 -26.90 43.62
CA ALA A 214 -20.26 -28.21 43.47
C ALA A 214 -21.31 -29.28 43.19
N VAL A 215 -21.10 -30.13 42.19
CA VAL A 215 -21.33 -31.59 42.32
C VAL A 215 -20.31 -32.36 41.46
N SER A 216 -19.59 -33.23 42.17
CA SER A 216 -18.64 -34.26 41.74
C SER A 216 -19.21 -35.28 40.76
N GLU A 217 -18.45 -35.69 39.74
CA GLU A 217 -18.18 -37.11 39.47
C GLU A 217 -16.81 -37.32 38.80
N MET A 218 -16.09 -38.29 39.34
CA MET A 218 -14.73 -38.71 39.03
C MET A 218 -14.78 -39.81 37.96
N GLY A 219 -14.08 -39.64 36.85
CA GLY A 219 -14.06 -40.59 35.74
C GLY A 219 -12.71 -40.64 35.02
N SER A 220 -11.85 -41.53 35.52
CA SER A 220 -10.59 -42.02 34.98
C SER A 220 -10.51 -42.19 33.44
N GLN A 221 -9.35 -41.81 32.89
CA GLN A 221 -8.72 -42.33 31.66
C GLN A 221 -9.42 -42.07 30.30
N ASN A 222 -8.84 -41.15 29.52
CA ASN A 222 -8.42 -41.37 28.13
C ASN A 222 -7.79 -40.08 27.56
N CYS A 223 -6.50 -39.83 27.84
CA CYS A 223 -5.73 -38.86 27.07
C CYS A 223 -5.21 -39.58 25.81
N SER A 224 -6.11 -39.75 24.82
CA SER A 224 -5.78 -40.25 23.49
C SER A 224 -5.06 -39.16 22.70
N LEU A 225 -3.75 -39.09 22.94
CA LEU A 225 -2.76 -38.50 22.07
C LEU A 225 -2.72 -39.33 20.77
N LEU A 226 -3.63 -39.03 19.83
CA LEU A 226 -3.65 -39.37 18.40
C LEU A 226 -5.09 -39.34 17.87
N SER A 227 -5.53 -38.20 17.32
CA SER A 227 -6.32 -38.11 16.07
C SER A 227 -6.77 -36.66 15.85
N ALA A 228 -5.83 -35.75 15.59
CA ALA A 228 -6.16 -34.60 14.77
C ALA A 228 -6.28 -35.13 13.34
N LYS A 229 -7.52 -35.48 12.94
CA LYS A 229 -7.87 -35.83 11.55
C LYS A 229 -7.15 -34.85 10.60
N PRO A 230 -6.48 -35.34 9.54
CA PRO A 230 -6.04 -34.43 8.49
C PRO A 230 -7.31 -33.80 7.93
N SER A 231 -7.36 -32.47 7.99
CA SER A 231 -8.38 -31.68 7.30
C SER A 231 -8.59 -32.27 5.91
N SER A 232 -9.85 -32.58 5.57
CA SER A 232 -10.24 -32.96 4.22
C SER A 232 -9.52 -32.06 3.21
N TYR A 233 -8.91 -32.66 2.19
CA TYR A 233 -8.38 -31.94 1.04
C TYR A 233 -9.56 -31.21 0.36
N ILE A 234 -9.90 -30.01 0.84
CA ILE A 234 -10.86 -29.14 0.16
C ILE A 234 -10.23 -28.82 -1.19
N SER A 235 -10.94 -29.11 -2.28
CA SER A 235 -10.40 -28.87 -3.61
C SER A 235 -10.14 -27.37 -3.80
N PHE A 236 -9.12 -27.02 -4.57
CA PHE A 236 -8.80 -25.62 -4.90
C PHE A 236 -10.05 -24.86 -5.38
N TRP A 237 -10.92 -25.52 -6.15
CA TRP A 237 -12.15 -24.94 -6.70
C TRP A 237 -13.24 -24.70 -5.65
N GLU A 238 -13.38 -25.60 -4.67
CA GLU A 238 -14.32 -25.40 -3.55
C GLU A 238 -13.88 -24.23 -2.68
N ARG A 239 -12.57 -24.13 -2.39
CA ARG A 239 -11.99 -23.01 -1.66
C ARG A 239 -12.04 -21.71 -2.45
N PHE A 240 -11.80 -21.75 -3.75
CA PHE A 240 -11.94 -20.59 -4.64
C PHE A 240 -13.38 -20.07 -4.62
N ARG A 241 -14.38 -20.96 -4.67
CA ARG A 241 -15.80 -20.59 -4.64
C ARG A 241 -16.23 -20.07 -3.26
N SER A 242 -15.73 -20.64 -2.16
CA SER A 242 -15.99 -20.12 -0.81
C SER A 242 -15.35 -18.76 -0.60
N ASN A 243 -14.12 -18.59 -1.06
CA ASN A 243 -13.37 -17.34 -0.95
C ASN A 243 -13.98 -16.23 -1.81
N LEU A 244 -14.48 -16.54 -3.01
CA LEU A 244 -15.25 -15.60 -3.82
C LEU A 244 -16.57 -15.20 -3.16
N ARG A 245 -17.27 -16.12 -2.47
CA ARG A 245 -18.48 -15.77 -1.69
C ARG A 245 -18.17 -14.88 -0.50
N LEU A 246 -17.06 -15.13 0.19
CA LEU A 246 -16.56 -14.28 1.29
C LEU A 246 -16.16 -12.90 0.76
N LEU A 247 -15.46 -12.86 -0.37
CA LEU A 247 -15.11 -11.64 -1.08
C LEU A 247 -16.36 -10.86 -1.48
N SER A 248 -17.43 -11.55 -1.92
CA SER A 248 -18.60 -10.97 -2.60
C SER A 248 -19.57 -10.17 -1.72
N ASN A 249 -19.84 -10.54 -0.46
CA ASN A 249 -20.98 -9.95 0.25
C ASN A 249 -20.62 -9.07 1.46
N LYS A 250 -19.66 -9.48 2.29
CA LYS A 250 -19.36 -8.78 3.56
C LYS A 250 -18.02 -8.04 3.53
N LEU A 251 -16.96 -8.67 3.00
CA LEU A 251 -15.66 -8.03 2.83
C LEU A 251 -15.67 -6.96 1.74
N LEU A 252 -16.36 -7.22 0.61
CA LEU A 252 -16.52 -6.26 -0.49
C LEU A 252 -17.04 -4.92 0.02
N ARG A 253 -18.21 -4.97 0.65
CA ARG A 253 -18.98 -3.78 1.00
C ARG A 253 -18.38 -3.02 2.17
N LEU A 254 -17.65 -3.71 3.05
CA LEU A 254 -17.17 -3.11 4.31
C LEU A 254 -15.75 -2.54 4.20
N TYR A 255 -14.89 -3.11 3.36
CA TYR A 255 -13.47 -2.72 3.29
C TYR A 255 -12.94 -2.49 1.87
N ILE A 256 -13.37 -3.27 0.87
CA ILE A 256 -12.90 -3.10 -0.51
C ILE A 256 -13.51 -1.84 -1.14
N ASP A 257 -14.83 -1.65 -1.02
CA ASP A 257 -15.53 -0.48 -1.60
C ASP A 257 -15.04 0.85 -1.00
N PRO A 258 -14.91 1.01 0.34
CA PRO A 258 -14.38 2.25 0.90
C PRO A 258 -12.93 2.52 0.47
N LEU A 259 -12.09 1.48 0.37
CA LEU A 259 -10.70 1.64 -0.07
C LEU A 259 -10.65 2.06 -1.54
N LEU A 260 -11.49 1.45 -2.39
CA LEU A 260 -11.65 1.84 -3.79
C LEU A 260 -12.07 3.30 -3.92
N LEU A 261 -13.08 3.75 -3.19
CA LEU A 261 -13.56 5.13 -3.29
C LEU A 261 -12.52 6.16 -2.82
N VAL A 262 -11.85 5.89 -1.69
CA VAL A 262 -10.76 6.74 -1.19
C VAL A 262 -9.62 6.81 -2.21
N THR A 263 -9.26 5.66 -2.79
CA THR A 263 -8.15 5.55 -3.74
C THR A 263 -8.51 6.13 -5.12
N ALA A 264 -9.77 6.07 -5.54
CA ALA A 264 -10.24 6.74 -6.75
C ALA A 264 -10.21 8.26 -6.59
N ALA A 265 -10.73 8.79 -5.47
CA ALA A 265 -10.75 10.22 -5.20
C ALA A 265 -9.33 10.83 -5.16
N GLN A 266 -8.38 10.16 -4.47
CA GLN A 266 -7.01 10.67 -4.41
C GLN A 266 -6.33 10.68 -5.79
N ILE A 267 -6.50 9.62 -6.60
CA ILE A 267 -5.80 9.51 -7.89
C ILE A 267 -6.44 10.44 -8.92
N PHE A 268 -7.75 10.66 -8.84
CA PHE A 268 -8.42 11.69 -9.63
C PHE A 268 -7.79 13.06 -9.40
N VAL A 269 -7.62 13.46 -8.13
CA VAL A 269 -7.00 14.74 -7.78
C VAL A 269 -5.56 14.80 -8.27
N LEU A 270 -4.76 13.77 -7.97
CA LEU A 270 -3.33 13.75 -8.28
C LEU A 270 -3.04 13.69 -9.79
N SER A 271 -3.88 13.01 -10.57
CA SER A 271 -3.66 12.80 -12.01
C SER A 271 -4.37 13.83 -12.88
N GLY A 272 -5.56 14.32 -12.46
CA GLY A 272 -6.39 15.18 -13.32
C GLY A 272 -6.23 16.67 -13.11
N THR A 273 -5.66 17.11 -11.99
CA THR A 273 -5.60 18.54 -11.65
C THR A 273 -4.28 19.26 -11.99
N PRO A 274 -3.08 18.64 -11.91
CA PRO A 274 -1.82 19.38 -12.08
C PRO A 274 -1.66 20.07 -13.44
N ARG A 275 -2.00 19.39 -14.55
CA ARG A 275 -1.84 20.00 -15.88
C ARG A 275 -2.95 20.99 -16.22
N ALA A 276 -4.15 20.74 -15.67
CA ALA A 276 -5.29 21.63 -15.81
C ALA A 276 -5.21 22.88 -14.92
N SER A 277 -4.32 22.91 -13.92
CA SER A 277 -4.21 24.06 -13.01
C SER A 277 -3.58 25.28 -13.68
N MET A 278 -3.77 26.42 -13.02
CA MET A 278 -3.18 27.69 -13.44
C MET A 278 -1.64 27.65 -13.35
N VAL A 279 -0.97 28.35 -14.25
CA VAL A 279 0.48 28.53 -14.26
C VAL A 279 0.86 29.42 -13.08
N LEU A 280 1.79 28.92 -12.25
CA LEU A 280 2.26 29.61 -11.05
C LEU A 280 3.66 30.18 -11.33
N GLN A 281 3.82 31.49 -11.16
CA GLN A 281 5.05 32.21 -11.52
C GLN A 281 6.30 31.75 -10.75
N ASN A 282 6.13 31.10 -9.59
CA ASN A 282 7.23 30.60 -8.76
C ASN A 282 7.97 29.39 -9.37
N PHE A 283 7.47 28.80 -10.47
CA PHE A 283 8.05 27.62 -11.09
C PHE A 283 8.48 27.91 -12.53
N SER A 284 9.73 27.55 -12.85
CA SER A 284 10.31 27.75 -14.19
C SER A 284 9.81 26.74 -15.23
N GLY A 285 9.26 25.60 -14.80
CA GLY A 285 8.74 24.59 -15.71
C GLY A 285 7.76 23.61 -15.07
N TYR A 286 6.93 22.98 -15.90
CA TYR A 286 5.88 22.06 -15.47
C TYR A 286 6.43 20.86 -14.67
N SER A 287 7.60 20.34 -15.03
CA SER A 287 8.24 19.22 -14.32
C SER A 287 8.55 19.55 -12.86
N THR A 288 9.05 20.77 -12.59
CA THR A 288 9.35 21.24 -11.23
C THR A 288 8.08 21.49 -10.42
N PHE A 289 7.05 22.04 -11.07
CA PHE A 289 5.72 22.22 -10.47
C PHE A 289 5.08 20.86 -10.13
N LEU A 290 5.08 19.90 -11.06
CA LEU A 290 4.49 18.58 -10.87
C LEU A 290 5.18 17.82 -9.73
N ALA A 291 6.51 17.90 -9.64
CA ALA A 291 7.27 17.30 -8.55
C ALA A 291 6.92 17.94 -7.19
N ALA A 292 6.84 19.27 -7.11
CA ALA A 292 6.47 19.97 -5.88
C ALA A 292 5.01 19.70 -5.48
N TYR A 293 4.09 19.68 -6.44
CA TYR A 293 2.68 19.35 -6.24
C TYR A 293 2.51 17.91 -5.71
N GLY A 294 3.16 16.95 -6.36
CA GLY A 294 3.15 15.55 -5.95
C GLY A 294 3.79 15.37 -4.57
N LEU A 295 4.89 16.07 -4.28
CA LEU A 295 5.51 16.05 -2.96
C LEU A 295 4.56 16.61 -1.89
N ALA A 296 3.90 17.74 -2.14
CA ALA A 296 2.93 18.32 -1.21
C ALA A 296 1.82 17.32 -0.86
N PHE A 297 1.19 16.68 -1.87
CA PHE A 297 0.23 15.60 -1.65
C PHE A 297 0.81 14.47 -0.76
N GLN A 298 2.00 13.98 -1.11
CA GLN A 298 2.60 12.85 -0.42
C GLN A 298 3.09 13.20 0.98
N THR A 299 3.48 14.44 1.28
CA THR A 299 3.82 14.85 2.65
C THR A 299 2.63 14.71 3.59
N GLY A 300 1.44 15.14 3.18
CA GLY A 300 0.20 14.90 3.93
C GLY A 300 -0.04 13.42 4.18
N ASN A 301 0.13 12.59 3.14
CA ASN A 301 -0.04 11.14 3.22
C ASN A 301 0.98 10.47 4.16
N VAL A 302 2.25 10.87 4.11
CA VAL A 302 3.31 10.39 5.00
C VAL A 302 3.01 10.76 6.46
N ILE A 303 2.59 12.00 6.72
CA ILE A 303 2.21 12.46 8.06
C ILE A 303 1.02 11.64 8.57
N ALA A 304 0.01 11.40 7.74
CA ALA A 304 -1.16 10.63 8.12
C ALA A 304 -0.84 9.16 8.42
N ARG A 305 0.02 8.52 7.62
CA ARG A 305 0.36 7.10 7.81
C ARG A 305 1.34 6.86 8.95
N SER A 306 2.28 7.77 9.17
CA SER A 306 3.23 7.70 10.29
C SER A 306 2.57 7.93 11.65
N THR A 307 1.52 8.77 11.70
CA THR A 307 0.76 9.05 12.94
C THR A 307 -0.38 8.06 13.22
N ALA A 308 -0.58 7.06 12.36
CA ALA A 308 -1.72 6.14 12.45
C ALA A 308 -1.77 5.26 13.72
N LEU A 309 -0.63 5.03 14.38
CA LEU A 309 -0.60 4.33 15.67
C LEU A 309 -1.12 5.20 16.82
N LEU A 310 -1.02 6.52 16.70
CA LEU A 310 -1.40 7.48 17.73
C LEU A 310 -2.85 7.96 17.56
N LEU A 311 -3.30 8.08 16.32
CA LEU A 311 -4.60 8.66 15.98
C LEU A 311 -5.52 7.60 15.39
N ARG A 312 -6.61 7.27 16.09
CA ARG A 312 -7.66 6.38 15.59
C ARG A 312 -8.95 7.15 15.32
N ALA A 313 -9.47 7.04 14.11
CA ALA A 313 -10.73 7.69 13.77
C ALA A 313 -11.89 7.01 14.50
N ARG A 314 -12.56 7.74 15.40
CA ARG A 314 -13.82 7.27 16.02
C ARG A 314 -15.01 7.33 15.05
N ARG A 315 -14.93 8.15 13.99
CA ARG A 315 -16.00 8.35 13.00
C ARG A 315 -15.46 8.34 11.55
N PRO A 316 -15.18 7.17 10.96
CA PRO A 316 -14.59 7.08 9.61
C PRO A 316 -15.47 7.71 8.51
N ARG A 317 -16.81 7.72 8.69
CA ARG A 317 -17.74 8.37 7.75
C ARG A 317 -17.52 9.88 7.62
N LEU A 318 -17.18 10.55 8.72
CA LEU A 318 -16.92 12.00 8.72
C LEU A 318 -15.61 12.32 8.00
N VAL A 319 -14.57 11.52 8.24
CA VAL A 319 -13.29 11.67 7.53
C VAL A 319 -13.47 11.43 6.03
N PHE A 320 -14.27 10.42 5.65
CA PHE A 320 -14.60 10.18 4.24
C PHE A 320 -15.36 11.36 3.61
N ALA A 321 -16.37 11.91 4.30
CA ALA A 321 -17.09 13.09 3.82
C ALA A 321 -16.15 14.30 3.64
N MET A 322 -15.23 14.53 4.60
CA MET A 322 -14.21 15.56 4.49
C MET A 322 -13.27 15.34 3.31
N LEU A 323 -12.86 14.09 3.05
CA LEU A 323 -12.02 13.75 1.90
C LEU A 323 -12.70 14.12 0.59
N VAL A 324 -13.98 13.75 0.43
CA VAL A 324 -14.77 14.08 -0.76
C VAL A 324 -14.94 15.59 -0.90
N ALA A 325 -15.27 16.30 0.19
CA ALA A 325 -15.41 17.76 0.17
C ALA A 325 -14.11 18.47 -0.21
N CYS A 326 -12.97 18.08 0.38
CA CYS A 326 -11.67 18.65 0.06
C CYS A 326 -11.23 18.32 -1.38
N SER A 327 -11.49 17.10 -1.85
CA SER A 327 -11.22 16.71 -3.23
C SER A 327 -12.04 17.57 -4.20
N LEU A 328 -13.33 17.76 -3.92
CA LEU A 328 -14.19 18.65 -4.71
C LEU A 328 -13.69 20.10 -4.68
N ALA A 329 -13.22 20.59 -3.54
CA ALA A 329 -12.64 21.93 -3.44
C ALA A 329 -11.39 22.09 -4.34
N VAL A 330 -10.50 21.09 -4.40
CA VAL A 330 -9.35 21.11 -5.32
C VAL A 330 -9.80 21.09 -6.78
N ILE A 331 -10.80 20.26 -7.11
CA ILE A 331 -11.35 20.16 -8.47
C ILE A 331 -11.99 21.47 -8.90
N LEU A 332 -12.80 22.10 -8.04
CA LEU A 332 -13.41 23.41 -8.29
C LEU A 332 -12.36 24.51 -8.42
N ASN A 333 -11.34 24.53 -7.55
CA ASN A 333 -10.23 25.47 -7.65
C ASN A 333 -9.51 25.35 -9.01
N THR A 334 -9.35 24.13 -9.51
CA THR A 334 -8.71 23.85 -10.80
C THR A 334 -9.62 24.17 -11.99
N ALA A 335 -10.90 23.83 -11.91
CA ALA A 335 -11.86 24.05 -12.99
C ALA A 335 -12.12 25.56 -13.19
N LEU A 336 -12.32 26.29 -12.09
CA LEU A 336 -12.72 27.70 -12.09
C LEU A 336 -11.55 28.69 -11.94
N MET A 337 -10.30 28.22 -11.76
CA MET A 337 -9.13 29.06 -11.48
C MET A 337 -9.33 30.03 -10.30
N LEU A 338 -9.87 29.53 -9.18
CA LEU A 338 -10.27 30.37 -8.04
C LEU A 338 -9.09 31.05 -7.32
N SER A 339 -7.90 30.44 -7.33
CA SER A 339 -6.75 30.95 -6.59
C SER A 339 -5.43 30.80 -7.37
N GLU A 340 -4.71 31.91 -7.48
CA GLU A 340 -3.33 31.99 -7.98
C GLU A 340 -2.28 31.71 -6.89
N ASN A 341 -2.71 31.52 -5.64
CA ASN A 341 -1.78 31.40 -4.52
C ASN A 341 -1.27 29.95 -4.39
N VAL A 342 0.05 29.77 -4.54
CA VAL A 342 0.75 28.48 -4.39
C VAL A 342 0.40 27.80 -3.06
N TYR A 343 0.32 28.56 -1.97
CA TYR A 343 0.05 28.02 -0.64
C TYR A 343 -1.36 27.44 -0.52
N VAL A 344 -2.34 28.02 -1.22
CA VAL A 344 -3.73 27.53 -1.23
C VAL A 344 -3.80 26.22 -2.00
N ALA A 345 -3.22 26.18 -3.21
CA ALA A 345 -3.21 24.98 -4.04
C ALA A 345 -2.49 23.82 -3.33
N PHE A 346 -1.28 24.06 -2.81
CA PHE A 346 -0.49 23.01 -2.16
C PHE A 346 -1.08 22.63 -0.79
N GLY A 347 -1.64 23.58 -0.05
CA GLY A 347 -2.32 23.31 1.22
C GLY A 347 -3.52 22.39 1.04
N LEU A 348 -4.41 22.69 0.08
CA LEU A 348 -5.58 21.85 -0.20
C LEU A 348 -5.19 20.42 -0.60
N VAL A 349 -4.20 20.30 -1.48
CA VAL A 349 -3.72 18.99 -1.97
C VAL A 349 -3.04 18.19 -0.86
N SER A 350 -2.30 18.86 0.02
CA SER A 350 -1.71 18.24 1.22
C SER A 350 -2.78 17.73 2.18
N VAL A 351 -3.88 18.47 2.37
CA VAL A 351 -5.03 18.05 3.18
C VAL A 351 -5.72 16.82 2.57
N VAL A 352 -5.91 16.79 1.25
CA VAL A 352 -6.46 15.60 0.57
C VAL A 352 -5.53 14.39 0.77
N GLY A 353 -4.22 14.57 0.63
CA GLY A 353 -3.24 13.50 0.90
C GLY A 353 -3.24 13.03 2.35
N TRP A 354 -3.42 13.93 3.31
CA TRP A 354 -3.55 13.59 4.72
C TRP A 354 -4.83 12.80 5.00
N LEU A 355 -5.98 13.25 4.49
CA LEU A 355 -7.25 12.55 4.66
C LEU A 355 -7.25 11.17 3.99
N SER A 356 -6.65 11.03 2.81
CA SER A 356 -6.57 9.76 2.10
C SER A 356 -5.67 8.76 2.83
N GLY A 357 -4.49 9.20 3.29
CA GLY A 357 -3.57 8.39 4.08
C GLY A 357 -4.18 7.95 5.42
N PHE A 358 -4.94 8.84 6.06
CA PHE A 358 -5.60 8.54 7.32
C PHE A 358 -6.73 7.52 7.12
N MET A 359 -7.53 7.65 6.06
CA MET A 359 -8.57 6.67 5.71
C MET A 359 -7.98 5.31 5.35
N TYR A 360 -6.90 5.27 4.57
CA TYR A 360 -6.17 4.04 4.23
C TYR A 360 -5.81 3.23 5.48
N MET A 361 -5.19 3.90 6.46
CA MET A 361 -4.77 3.25 7.71
C MET A 361 -5.94 2.82 8.58
N ASN A 362 -7.01 3.62 8.64
CA ASN A 362 -8.20 3.26 9.40
C ASN A 362 -8.94 2.06 8.77
N ILE A 363 -9.03 1.97 7.44
CA ILE A 363 -9.69 0.87 6.74
C ILE A 363 -8.91 -0.43 6.97
N LEU A 364 -7.60 -0.45 6.69
CA LEU A 364 -6.77 -1.63 6.90
C LEU A 364 -6.66 -2.01 8.38
N GLY A 365 -6.56 -1.02 9.27
CA GLY A 365 -6.54 -1.23 10.72
C GLY A 365 -7.84 -1.86 11.23
N ALA A 366 -8.99 -1.41 10.73
CA ALA A 366 -10.29 -1.98 11.06
C ALA A 366 -10.48 -3.38 10.46
N ALA A 367 -9.97 -3.63 9.24
CA ALA A 367 -10.00 -4.94 8.62
C ALA A 367 -9.18 -5.97 9.43
N MET A 368 -7.95 -5.63 9.83
CA MET A 368 -7.12 -6.51 10.67
C MET A 368 -7.79 -6.83 12.01
N GLU A 369 -8.43 -5.84 12.65
CA GLU A 369 -9.10 -6.05 13.93
C GLU A 369 -10.36 -6.91 13.79
N TYR A 370 -11.10 -6.77 12.69
CA TYR A 370 -12.25 -7.61 12.38
C TYR A 370 -11.85 -9.06 12.15
N LEU A 371 -10.77 -9.29 11.40
CA LEU A 371 -10.23 -10.62 11.13
C LEU A 371 -9.61 -11.26 12.37
N GLY A 372 -8.98 -10.48 13.25
CA GLY A 372 -8.48 -10.97 14.53
C GLY A 372 -9.58 -11.45 15.48
N ARG A 373 -10.80 -10.88 15.38
CA ARG A 373 -11.97 -11.32 16.18
C ARG A 373 -12.71 -12.51 15.56
N ASN A 374 -12.56 -12.76 14.26
CA ASN A 374 -13.27 -13.83 13.55
C ASN A 374 -12.25 -14.82 12.95
N PRO A 375 -11.72 -15.76 13.76
CA PRO A 375 -10.68 -16.69 13.33
C PRO A 375 -11.16 -17.71 12.28
N GLU A 376 -12.47 -17.83 12.07
CA GLU A 376 -13.07 -18.67 11.02
C GLU A 376 -12.83 -18.12 9.61
N ALA A 377 -12.49 -16.83 9.48
CA ALA A 377 -12.18 -16.22 8.19
C ALA A 377 -10.67 -16.32 7.92
N ASP A 378 -10.30 -16.75 6.70
CA ASP A 378 -8.90 -16.76 6.23
C ASP A 378 -8.35 -15.32 6.20
N ALA A 379 -7.75 -14.87 7.31
CA ALA A 379 -7.26 -13.50 7.49
C ALA A 379 -6.17 -13.11 6.48
N GLU A 380 -5.29 -14.06 6.16
CA GLU A 380 -4.24 -13.93 5.14
C GLU A 380 -4.83 -13.68 3.75
N PHE A 381 -5.86 -14.45 3.38
CA PHE A 381 -6.59 -14.26 2.12
C PHE A 381 -7.32 -12.92 2.10
N ALA A 382 -8.06 -12.61 3.17
CA ALA A 382 -8.86 -11.40 3.25
C ALA A 382 -8.00 -10.13 3.17
N LEU A 383 -6.89 -10.03 3.91
CA LEU A 383 -5.98 -8.88 3.84
C LEU A 383 -5.26 -8.78 2.50
N GLY A 384 -4.82 -9.90 1.92
CA GLY A 384 -4.24 -9.91 0.57
C GLY A 384 -5.23 -9.43 -0.50
N SER A 385 -6.51 -9.76 -0.34
CA SER A 385 -7.58 -9.40 -1.29
C SER A 385 -8.06 -7.94 -1.16
N ILE A 386 -7.92 -7.30 0.00
CA ILE A 386 -8.35 -5.90 0.19
C ILE A 386 -7.60 -4.95 -0.75
N GLY A 387 -6.34 -5.24 -1.07
CA GLY A 387 -5.53 -4.47 -2.03
C GLY A 387 -6.11 -4.41 -3.46
N VAL A 388 -7.07 -5.29 -3.81
CA VAL A 388 -7.81 -5.20 -5.08
C VAL A 388 -8.54 -3.86 -5.18
N GLY A 389 -9.17 -3.42 -4.08
CA GLY A 389 -9.89 -2.14 -4.03
C GLY A 389 -8.98 -0.96 -4.36
N GLU A 390 -7.74 -0.97 -3.86
CA GLU A 390 -6.74 0.06 -4.17
C GLU A 390 -6.38 0.08 -5.66
N THR A 391 -6.10 -1.07 -6.28
CA THR A 391 -5.80 -1.12 -7.72
C THR A 391 -6.97 -0.70 -8.61
N VAL A 392 -8.20 -1.12 -8.28
CA VAL A 392 -9.40 -0.72 -9.03
C VAL A 392 -9.65 0.78 -8.86
N GLY A 393 -9.47 1.32 -7.65
CA GLY A 393 -9.61 2.75 -7.41
C GLY A 393 -8.57 3.58 -8.15
N ILE A 394 -7.29 3.14 -8.19
CA ILE A 394 -6.25 3.78 -9.01
C ILE A 394 -6.64 3.79 -10.49
N LEU A 395 -7.19 2.67 -10.99
CA LEU A 395 -7.65 2.57 -12.38
C LEU A 395 -8.75 3.57 -12.71
N ILE A 396 -9.83 3.55 -11.92
CA ILE A 396 -11.01 4.40 -12.13
C ILE A 396 -10.64 5.88 -11.95
N GLY A 397 -9.93 6.22 -10.87
CA GLY A 397 -9.50 7.58 -10.59
C GLY A 397 -8.51 8.11 -11.62
N GLY A 398 -7.60 7.26 -12.11
CA GLY A 398 -6.62 7.63 -13.12
C GLY A 398 -7.26 7.91 -14.47
N LEU A 399 -8.15 7.03 -14.93
CA LEU A 399 -8.90 7.24 -16.18
C LEU A 399 -9.78 8.50 -16.10
N ALA A 400 -10.51 8.67 -15.00
CA ALA A 400 -11.35 9.84 -14.79
C ALA A 400 -10.54 11.15 -14.66
N GLY A 401 -9.36 11.10 -14.05
CA GLY A 401 -8.45 12.25 -13.98
C GLY A 401 -7.91 12.65 -15.35
N VAL A 402 -7.46 11.68 -16.16
CA VAL A 402 -6.97 11.94 -17.52
C VAL A 402 -8.07 12.50 -18.42
N THR A 403 -9.31 11.99 -18.33
CA THR A 403 -10.42 12.53 -19.13
C THR A 403 -10.80 13.94 -18.69
N PHE A 404 -10.81 14.20 -17.37
CA PHE A 404 -11.04 15.54 -16.82
C PHE A 404 -9.97 16.54 -17.29
N GLU A 405 -8.70 16.14 -17.22
CA GLU A 405 -7.58 16.95 -17.73
C GLU A 405 -7.74 17.24 -19.22
N ALA A 406 -8.01 16.22 -20.03
CA ALA A 406 -8.18 16.36 -21.48
C ALA A 406 -9.33 17.30 -21.84
N GLN A 407 -10.45 17.24 -21.11
CA GLN A 407 -11.59 18.15 -21.30
C GLN A 407 -11.21 19.59 -20.98
N LEU A 408 -10.59 19.85 -19.83
CA LEU A 408 -10.21 21.21 -19.43
C LEU A 408 -9.10 21.80 -20.31
N CYS A 409 -8.13 20.99 -20.73
CA CYS A 409 -7.07 21.41 -21.64
C CYS A 409 -7.56 21.59 -23.09
N GLY A 410 -8.68 20.97 -23.47
CA GLY A 410 -9.31 21.11 -24.79
C GLY A 410 -10.22 22.34 -24.94
N LEU A 411 -10.56 23.03 -23.83
CA LEU A 411 -11.37 24.25 -23.89
C LEU A 411 -10.56 25.43 -24.44
N ALA A 412 -11.22 26.33 -25.18
CA ALA A 412 -10.62 27.53 -25.76
C ALA A 412 -9.99 28.48 -24.71
N SER A 413 -10.42 28.39 -23.44
CA SER A 413 -9.82 29.06 -22.29
C SER A 413 -8.56 28.34 -21.76
N ARG A 414 -7.60 28.07 -22.66
CA ARG A 414 -6.30 27.45 -22.33
C ARG A 414 -5.29 28.48 -21.81
N ASN A 415 -5.53 29.77 -22.07
CA ASN A 415 -4.65 30.87 -21.66
C ASN A 415 -4.54 30.90 -20.13
N GLY A 416 -3.31 30.72 -19.63
CA GLY A 416 -3.01 30.71 -18.19
C GLY A 416 -2.98 29.33 -17.52
N ARG A 417 -3.28 28.21 -18.21
CA ARG A 417 -3.10 26.83 -17.69
C ARG A 417 -1.75 26.23 -18.06
N TRP A 418 -1.24 25.29 -17.25
CA TRP A 418 -0.09 24.44 -17.63
C TRP A 418 -0.38 23.59 -18.87
N CYS A 419 -1.65 23.43 -19.25
CA CYS A 419 -2.02 22.90 -20.56
C CYS A 419 -1.32 23.65 -21.70
N SER A 420 -1.13 24.98 -21.63
CA SER A 420 -0.59 25.82 -22.71
C SER A 420 0.92 25.68 -22.95
N THR A 421 1.67 25.27 -21.93
CA THR A 421 3.11 25.06 -22.05
C THR A 421 3.37 23.76 -22.81
N ILE A 422 3.83 23.89 -24.05
CA ILE A 422 4.38 22.79 -24.84
C ILE A 422 5.81 22.59 -24.32
N THR A 423 6.00 21.62 -23.44
CA THR A 423 7.32 21.09 -23.09
C THR A 423 7.30 19.60 -23.23
#